data_AF-A0AAJ6A5Q5-F1
#
_entry.id   AF-A0AAJ6A5Q5-F1
#
_cell.length_a   1.000
_cell.length_b   1.000
_cell.length_c   1.000
_cell.angle_alpha   90.00
_cell.angle_beta   90.00
_cell.angle_gamma   90.00
#
_symmetry.space_group_name_H-M   'P 1'
#
loop_
_entity.id
_entity.type
_entity.pdbx_description
1 polymer ?
#
loop_
_entity_poly.entity_id
_entity_poly.type
_entity_poly.pdbx_seq_one_letter_code
_entity_poly.pdbx_strand_id
1 'polypeptide(L)'
;MLWPVAKFATGIPIFSIFALWPQSFYVSFHSGILWSARLRAKSMDELRSIAEEVSRLARPGIRPAQLCEAVRKRHPWASEHDIARATFYAVILAAEEPTEWLLELHGLAVELRNCNVQEAANDR
;
A
#
# COMPACT_ATOMS: atom_id res chain seq x y z
N MET A 1 -47.51 -30.37 -5.24
CA MET A 1 -46.53 -29.46 -5.85
C MET A 1 -45.18 -30.17 -5.86
N LEU A 2 -44.92 -30.90 -6.95
CA LEU A 2 -43.59 -31.40 -7.31
C LEU A 2 -42.89 -30.30 -8.09
N TRP A 3 -41.67 -29.94 -7.69
CA TRP A 3 -40.69 -29.34 -8.60
C TRP A 3 -39.39 -30.14 -8.53
N PRO A 4 -38.68 -30.29 -9.66
CA PRO A 4 -37.83 -31.44 -9.89
C PRO A 4 -36.37 -31.19 -9.49
N VAL A 5 -35.75 -32.30 -9.10
CA VAL A 5 -34.32 -32.48 -8.95
C VAL A 5 -33.62 -32.18 -10.28
N ALA A 6 -32.89 -31.06 -10.35
CA ALA A 6 -31.85 -30.86 -11.35
C ALA A 6 -30.52 -31.38 -10.77
N LYS A 7 -30.14 -32.60 -11.15
CA LYS A 7 -28.80 -33.15 -10.89
C LYS A 7 -27.78 -32.37 -11.71
N PHE A 8 -27.05 -31.45 -11.08
CA PHE A 8 -25.79 -30.97 -11.63
C PHE A 8 -24.70 -31.99 -11.30
N ALA A 9 -24.37 -32.80 -12.30
CA ALA A 9 -23.22 -33.69 -12.29
C ALA A 9 -21.93 -32.86 -12.45
N THR A 10 -21.46 -32.28 -11.34
CA THR A 10 -20.08 -31.87 -11.04
C THR A 10 -20.15 -30.99 -9.78
N GLY A 11 -20.13 -31.65 -8.62
CA GLY A 11 -20.22 -30.99 -7.32
C GLY A 11 -18.92 -30.29 -6.94
N ILE A 12 -18.76 -29.04 -7.38
CA ILE A 12 -17.75 -28.13 -6.82
C ILE A 12 -18.42 -26.77 -6.57
N PRO A 13 -18.69 -26.37 -5.32
CA PRO A 13 -19.15 -25.02 -5.03
C PRO A 13 -18.06 -24.00 -5.38
N ILE A 14 -18.45 -22.84 -5.90
CA ILE A 14 -17.56 -21.77 -6.41
C ILE A 14 -16.61 -21.19 -5.33
N PHE A 15 -16.78 -21.58 -4.06
CA PHE A 15 -15.81 -21.29 -2.99
C PHE A 15 -14.52 -22.15 -3.04
N SER A 16 -14.41 -23.10 -3.96
CA SER A 16 -13.25 -24.03 -4.07
C SER A 16 -12.17 -23.63 -5.10
N ILE A 17 -12.06 -22.35 -5.48
CA ILE A 17 -10.93 -21.90 -6.33
C ILE A 17 -9.65 -21.67 -5.50
N PHE A 18 -9.72 -21.65 -4.17
CA PHE A 18 -8.54 -21.45 -3.30
C PHE A 18 -7.83 -22.73 -2.84
N ALA A 19 -8.31 -23.92 -3.22
CA ALA A 19 -7.82 -25.21 -2.70
C ALA A 19 -6.87 -25.96 -3.65
N LEU A 20 -6.34 -25.30 -4.68
CA LEU A 20 -5.32 -25.86 -5.58
C LEU A 20 -4.04 -25.02 -5.57
N TRP A 21 -3.60 -24.61 -4.38
CA TRP A 21 -2.25 -24.11 -4.18
C TRP A 21 -1.45 -25.12 -3.33
N PRO A 22 -0.23 -25.49 -3.75
CA PRO A 22 0.54 -26.55 -3.10
C PRO A 22 0.80 -26.23 -1.63
N GLN A 23 0.71 -27.24 -0.77
CA GLN A 23 0.92 -27.16 0.70
C GLN A 23 2.28 -26.56 1.14
N SER A 24 3.24 -26.40 0.23
CA SER A 24 4.48 -25.65 0.50
C SER A 24 4.29 -24.14 0.66
N PHE A 25 3.18 -23.57 0.20
CA PHE A 25 2.87 -22.14 0.37
C PHE A 25 2.11 -21.83 1.67
N TYR A 26 1.59 -22.84 2.36
CA TYR A 26 0.72 -22.66 3.54
C TYR A 26 1.49 -22.49 4.86
N VAL A 27 2.78 -22.86 4.90
CA VAL A 27 3.66 -22.67 6.07
C VAL A 27 4.29 -21.27 6.17
N SER A 28 4.03 -20.36 5.24
CA SER A 28 4.43 -18.93 5.36
C SER A 28 3.30 -17.98 5.74
N PHE A 29 2.05 -18.44 5.83
CA PHE A 29 0.90 -17.56 6.13
C PHE A 29 0.24 -17.82 7.49
N HIS A 30 0.59 -18.90 8.19
CA HIS A 30 0.10 -19.20 9.54
C HIS A 30 0.96 -18.63 10.69
N SER A 31 1.91 -17.74 10.41
CA SER A 31 2.54 -16.89 11.43
C SER A 31 1.63 -15.73 11.88
N GLY A 32 0.37 -15.68 11.46
CA GLY A 32 -0.55 -14.54 11.63
C GLY A 32 -1.11 -14.26 13.02
N ILE A 33 -0.83 -15.06 14.06
CA ILE A 33 -1.38 -14.84 15.43
C ILE A 33 -0.26 -14.55 16.46
N LEU A 34 1.01 -14.67 16.07
CA LEU A 34 2.17 -14.22 16.87
C LEU A 34 2.95 -13.05 16.23
N TRP A 35 2.63 -12.67 14.99
CA TRP A 35 3.29 -11.56 14.28
C TRP A 35 2.88 -10.17 14.82
N SER A 36 1.72 -10.05 15.48
CA SER A 36 1.17 -8.77 15.94
C SER A 36 1.64 -8.33 17.34
N ALA A 37 2.19 -9.24 18.15
CA ALA A 37 2.54 -8.95 19.56
C ALA A 37 3.99 -8.41 19.74
N ARG A 38 4.80 -8.41 18.68
CA ARG A 38 6.12 -7.72 18.65
C ARG A 38 6.06 -6.39 17.89
N LEU A 39 4.85 -5.85 17.65
CA LEU A 39 4.64 -4.41 17.69
C LEU A 39 4.84 -3.95 19.14
N ARG A 40 6.08 -4.08 19.62
CA ARG A 40 6.56 -3.27 20.74
C ARG A 40 6.19 -1.85 20.33
N ALA A 41 5.53 -1.11 21.21
CA ALA A 41 5.20 0.29 21.01
C ALA A 41 6.49 1.07 20.73
N LYS A 42 7.00 1.01 19.49
CA LYS A 42 8.05 1.86 19.00
C LYS A 42 7.42 3.21 18.86
N SER A 43 8.06 4.22 19.44
CA SER A 43 7.55 5.58 19.36
C SER A 43 7.42 5.97 17.89
N MET A 44 6.45 6.85 17.60
CA MET A 44 6.34 7.42 16.26
C MET A 44 7.63 8.14 15.87
N ASP A 45 8.41 8.64 16.85
CA ASP A 45 9.73 9.23 16.64
C ASP A 45 10.76 8.24 16.10
N GLU A 46 10.78 7.00 16.61
CA GLU A 46 11.66 5.94 16.10
C GLU A 46 11.31 5.57 14.65
N LEU A 47 10.01 5.44 14.36
CA LEU A 47 9.54 5.14 13.00
C LEU A 47 9.89 6.29 12.04
N ARG A 48 9.69 7.53 12.49
CA ARG A 48 10.02 8.75 11.74
C ARG A 48 11.52 8.82 11.45
N SER A 49 12.37 8.54 12.44
CA SER A 49 13.82 8.54 12.25
C SER A 49 14.27 7.50 11.21
N ILE A 50 13.68 6.29 11.22
CA ILE A 50 13.95 5.29 10.17
C ILE A 50 13.41 5.77 8.81
N ALA A 51 12.26 6.43 8.77
CA ALA A 51 11.65 6.91 7.53
C ALA A 51 12.49 8.02 6.88
N GLU A 52 13.01 8.96 7.67
CA GLU A 52 13.96 9.98 7.20
C GLU A 52 15.22 9.34 6.60
N GLU A 53 15.74 8.31 7.26
CA GLU A 53 16.89 7.56 6.76
C GLU A 53 16.58 6.84 5.44
N VAL A 54 15.41 6.18 5.37
CA VAL A 54 14.94 5.52 4.14
C VAL A 54 14.79 6.53 3.01
N SER A 55 14.16 7.68 3.24
CA SER A 55 14.00 8.74 2.23
C SER A 55 15.34 9.22 1.68
N ARG A 56 16.37 9.31 2.52
CA ARG A 56 17.73 9.71 2.11
C ARG A 56 18.45 8.63 1.29
N LEU A 57 18.22 7.36 1.60
CA LEU A 57 18.89 6.23 0.95
C LEU A 57 18.14 5.71 -0.29
N ALA A 58 16.84 5.95 -0.37
CA ALA A 58 16.00 5.53 -1.47
C ALA A 58 16.44 6.24 -2.76
N ARG A 59 16.90 5.45 -3.73
CA ARG A 59 17.26 5.91 -5.07
C ARG A 59 16.61 5.00 -6.10
N PRO A 60 16.22 5.51 -7.29
CA PRO A 60 15.71 4.67 -8.36
C PRO A 60 16.69 3.50 -8.65
N GLY A 61 16.19 2.27 -8.64
CA GLY A 61 16.99 1.07 -8.87
C GLY A 61 17.68 0.46 -7.64
N ILE A 62 17.50 1.04 -6.44
CA ILE A 62 17.98 0.37 -5.21
C ILE A 62 17.20 -0.93 -4.96
N ARG A 63 17.91 -2.02 -4.66
CA ARG A 63 17.26 -3.27 -4.29
C ARG A 63 16.79 -3.22 -2.83
N PRO A 64 15.62 -3.80 -2.47
CA PRO A 64 15.10 -3.79 -1.11
C PRO A 64 16.09 -4.32 -0.06
N ALA A 65 16.83 -5.39 -0.39
CA ALA A 65 17.87 -5.95 0.49
C ALA A 65 19.02 -4.96 0.76
N GLN A 66 19.45 -4.22 -0.27
CA GLN A 66 20.51 -3.21 -0.14
C GLN A 66 20.04 -2.03 0.70
N LEU A 67 18.78 -1.61 0.53
CA LEU A 67 18.17 -0.58 1.37
C LEU A 67 18.11 -1.04 2.84
N CYS A 68 17.66 -2.26 3.10
CA CYS A 68 17.60 -2.81 4.46
C CYS A 68 18.97 -2.87 5.13
N GLU A 69 20.00 -3.32 4.39
CA GLU A 69 21.37 -3.35 4.89
C GLU A 69 21.88 -1.94 5.20
N ALA A 70 21.65 -0.98 4.30
CA ALA A 70 22.07 0.41 4.48
C ALA A 70 21.39 1.06 5.69
N VAL A 71 20.08 0.87 5.87
CA VAL A 71 19.34 1.38 7.03
C VAL A 71 19.84 0.73 8.33
N ARG A 72 20.11 -0.58 8.33
CA ARG A 72 20.63 -1.29 9.51
C ARG A 72 22.01 -0.83 9.95
N LYS A 73 22.82 -0.25 9.07
CA LYS A 73 24.11 0.36 9.48
C LYS A 73 23.91 1.51 10.47
N ARG A 74 22.80 2.24 10.37
CA ARG A 74 22.48 3.37 11.26
C ARG A 74 21.43 3.02 12.32
N HIS A 75 20.55 2.06 12.02
CA HIS A 75 19.54 1.53 12.94
C HIS A 75 19.69 0.01 13.09
N PRO A 76 20.70 -0.49 13.84
CA PRO A 76 21.00 -1.93 13.93
C PRO A 76 19.85 -2.77 14.51
N TRP A 77 18.97 -2.13 15.28
CA TRP A 77 17.81 -2.74 15.94
C TRP A 77 16.54 -2.74 15.06
N ALA A 78 16.59 -2.17 13.85
CA ALA A 78 15.46 -2.12 12.93
C ALA A 78 15.25 -3.47 12.25
N SER A 79 14.07 -4.07 12.48
CA SER A 79 13.66 -5.27 11.75
C SER A 79 13.27 -4.93 10.32
N GLU A 80 13.23 -5.93 9.44
CA GLU A 80 12.77 -5.74 8.06
C GLU A 80 11.34 -5.16 7.99
N HIS A 81 10.47 -5.61 8.90
CA HIS A 81 9.11 -5.08 9.01
C HIS A 81 9.07 -3.62 9.46
N ASP A 82 9.96 -3.20 10.35
CA ASP A 82 10.06 -1.79 10.76
C ASP A 82 10.51 -0.92 9.58
N ILE A 83 11.48 -1.39 8.80
CA ILE A 83 11.98 -0.68 7.63
C ILE A 83 10.89 -0.59 6.56
N ALA A 84 10.14 -1.67 6.32
CA ALA A 84 9.01 -1.66 5.40
C ALA A 84 7.95 -0.64 5.83
N ARG A 85 7.55 -0.63 7.11
CA ARG A 85 6.59 0.34 7.66
C ARG A 85 7.10 1.78 7.56
N ALA A 86 8.38 2.01 7.88
CA ALA A 86 9.00 3.32 7.76
C ALA A 86 9.09 3.79 6.30
N THR A 87 9.32 2.88 5.36
CA THR A 87 9.28 3.19 3.91
C THR A 87 7.88 3.66 3.51
N PHE A 88 6.83 2.96 3.92
CA PHE A 88 5.46 3.41 3.65
C PHE A 88 5.16 4.74 4.33
N TYR A 89 5.63 4.94 5.56
CA TYR A 89 5.47 6.21 6.26
C TYR A 89 6.15 7.36 5.51
N ALA A 90 7.36 7.16 4.99
CA ALA A 90 8.05 8.12 4.13
C ALA A 90 7.26 8.47 2.86
N VAL A 91 6.63 7.48 2.21
CA VAL A 91 5.78 7.74 1.02
C VAL A 91 4.58 8.63 1.37
N ILE A 92 3.94 8.37 2.52
CA ILE A 92 2.79 9.17 2.97
C ILE A 92 3.24 10.62 3.25
N LEU A 93 4.35 10.81 3.97
CA LEU A 93 4.89 12.15 4.25
C LEU A 93 5.22 12.91 2.94
N ALA A 94 5.83 12.22 1.97
CA ALA A 94 6.12 12.83 0.68
C ALA A 94 4.86 13.17 -0.14
N ALA A 95 3.76 12.45 0.07
CA ALA A 95 2.48 12.74 -0.58
C ALA A 95 1.70 13.88 0.08
N GLU A 96 1.95 14.17 1.36
CA GLU A 96 1.35 15.30 2.08
C GLU A 96 1.97 16.64 1.66
N GLU A 97 3.21 16.64 1.14
CA GLU A 97 3.88 17.83 0.64
C GLU A 97 3.35 18.16 -0.77
N PRO A 98 2.55 19.24 -0.94
CA PRO A 98 2.01 19.58 -2.23
C PRO A 98 3.14 20.05 -3.16
N THR A 99 3.23 19.45 -4.34
CA THR A 99 4.10 19.93 -5.40
C THR A 99 3.55 21.24 -5.98
N GLU A 100 4.42 22.10 -6.51
CA GLU A 100 4.02 23.33 -7.22
C GLU A 100 2.96 23.03 -8.30
N TRP A 101 3.19 21.97 -9.08
CA TRP A 101 2.24 21.47 -10.07
C TRP A 101 0.87 21.08 -9.49
N LEU A 102 0.84 20.45 -8.32
CA LEU A 102 -0.43 20.12 -7.65
C LEU A 102 -1.20 21.38 -7.24
N LEU A 103 -0.50 22.42 -6.80
CA LEU A 103 -1.10 23.71 -6.46
C LEU A 103 -1.64 24.42 -7.69
N GLU A 104 -0.91 24.41 -8.81
CA GLU A 104 -1.38 24.94 -10.10
C GLU A 104 -2.63 24.22 -10.59
N LEU A 105 -2.61 22.88 -10.59
CA LEU A 105 -3.78 22.07 -10.94
C LEU A 105 -4.97 22.33 -10.02
N HIS A 106 -4.72 22.52 -8.71
CA HIS A 106 -5.76 22.88 -7.77
C HIS A 106 -6.35 24.26 -8.08
N GLY A 107 -5.53 25.25 -8.42
CA GLY A 107 -5.95 26.57 -8.87
C GLY A 107 -6.84 26.49 -10.11
N LEU A 108 -6.40 25.76 -11.13
CA LEU A 108 -7.17 25.53 -12.36
C LEU A 108 -8.51 24.84 -12.06
N ALA A 109 -8.53 23.83 -11.19
CA ALA A 109 -9.77 23.15 -10.82
C ALA A 109 -10.75 24.08 -10.09
N VAL A 110 -10.25 24.98 -9.23
CA VAL A 110 -11.07 26.00 -8.56
C VAL A 110 -11.61 27.02 -9.58
N GLU A 111 -10.77 27.49 -10.50
CA GLU A 111 -11.18 28.39 -11.58
C GLU A 111 -12.26 27.74 -12.46
N LEU A 112 -12.05 26.52 -12.96
CA LEU A 112 -13.02 25.80 -13.78
C LEU A 112 -14.36 25.55 -13.06
N ARG A 113 -14.33 25.28 -11.74
CA ARG A 113 -15.57 25.14 -10.95
C ARG A 113 -16.33 26.45 -10.85
N ASN A 114 -15.62 27.57 -10.73
CA ASN A 114 -16.22 28.90 -10.55
C ASN A 114 -16.56 29.56 -11.89
N CYS A 115 -15.90 29.15 -12.98
CA CYS A 115 -16.35 29.42 -14.33
C CYS A 115 -17.65 28.66 -14.54
N ASN A 116 -18.78 29.34 -14.38
CA ASN A 116 -20.06 28.86 -14.89
C ASN A 116 -19.86 28.67 -16.40
N VAL A 117 -19.60 27.45 -16.86
CA VAL A 117 -19.43 27.13 -18.28
C VAL A 117 -20.72 27.54 -19.00
N GLN A 118 -20.72 28.75 -19.57
CA GLN A 118 -21.81 29.33 -20.35
C GLN A 118 -21.60 29.10 -21.85
N GLU A 119 -20.93 28.01 -22.20
CA GLU A 119 -20.56 27.74 -23.59
C GLU A 119 -21.36 26.55 -24.14
N ALA A 120 -22.63 26.82 -24.46
CA ALA A 120 -23.45 25.94 -25.32
C ALA A 120 -24.67 26.65 -25.96
N ALA A 121 -24.64 27.97 -26.21
CA ALA A 121 -25.80 28.69 -26.77
C ALA A 121 -25.49 29.76 -27.82
N ASN A 122 -24.34 29.72 -28.50
CA ASN A 122 -24.10 30.62 -29.62
C ASN A 122 -23.14 30.03 -30.66
N ASP A 123 -23.55 28.94 -31.30
CA ASP A 123 -23.14 28.71 -32.68
C ASP A 123 -24.42 28.61 -33.54
N ARG A 124 -24.44 29.43 -34.59
CA ARG A 124 -25.61 29.82 -35.38
C ARG A 124 -25.91 28.84 -36.51
#